data_AF-A0AAV4W0S7-F1
#
_entry.id   AF-A0AAV4W0S7-F1
#
_cell.length_a   1.000
_cell.length_b   1.000
_cell.length_c   1.000
_cell.angle_alpha   90.00
_cell.angle_beta   90.00
_cell.angle_gamma   90.00
#
_symmetry.space_group_name_H-M   'P 1'
#
loop_
_entity.id
_entity.type
_entity.pdbx_description
1 polymer ?
#
loop_
_entity_poly.entity_id
_entity_poly.type
_entity_poly.pdbx_seq_one_letter_code
_entity_poly.pdbx_strand_id
1 'polypeptide(L)' 'MLNKRLYWIDLDSKKIESSDLSGNQRMQVISNHLYEPYTLTQYADYIYWADWTTSKIERASKINGDNRTVIQEKFRTM' A
#
# COMPACT_ATOMS: atom_id res chain seq x y z
N MET A 1 -4.95 1.21 -19.08
CA MET A 1 -5.48 0.12 -18.24
C MET A 1 -4.32 -0.76 -17.76
N LEU A 2 -3.77 -0.48 -16.57
CA LEU A 2 -2.87 -1.39 -15.84
C LEU A 2 -3.74 -2.38 -15.05
N ASN A 3 -4.47 -3.26 -15.74
CA ASN A 3 -5.61 -3.97 -15.12
C ASN A 3 -5.25 -5.27 -14.39
N LYS A 4 -3.98 -5.69 -14.38
CA LYS A 4 -3.56 -6.97 -13.78
C LYS A 4 -2.20 -6.83 -13.12
N ARG A 5 -2.20 -6.37 -11.87
CA ARG A 5 -0.98 -6.18 -11.08
C ARG A 5 -1.11 -6.88 -9.74
N LEU A 6 0.01 -7.45 -9.29
CA LEU A 6 0.20 -7.87 -7.92
C LEU A 6 0.63 -6.65 -7.11
N TYR A 7 0.17 -6.57 -5.87
CA TYR A 7 0.59 -5.58 -4.89
C TYR A 7 1.00 -6.32 -3.62
N TRP A 8 2.16 -5.99 -3.06
CA TRP A 8 2.64 -6.62 -1.83
C TRP A 8 3.33 -5.59 -0.92
N ILE A 9 3.37 -5.94 0.36
CA ILE A 9 4.18 -5.28 1.38
C ILE A 9 5.50 -6.01 1.47
N ASP A 10 6.61 -5.26 1.42
CA ASP A 10 7.93 -5.72 1.81
C ASP A 10 8.26 -5.08 3.17
N LEU A 11 8.30 -5.90 4.22
CA LEU A 11 8.53 -5.47 5.60
C LEU A 11 9.99 -5.08 5.86
N ASP A 12 10.94 -5.75 5.20
CA ASP A 12 12.36 -5.50 5.40
C ASP A 12 12.75 -4.14 4.80
N SER A 13 12.27 -3.88 3.58
CA SER A 13 12.57 -2.62 2.89
C SER A 13 11.55 -1.51 3.17
N LYS A 14 10.49 -1.80 3.93
CA LYS A 14 9.39 -0.89 4.32
C LYS A 14 8.72 -0.24 3.11
N LYS A 15 8.28 -1.07 2.17
CA LYS A 15 7.70 -0.64 0.90
C LYS A 15 6.38 -1.32 0.61
N ILE A 16 5.53 -0.63 -0.15
CA ILE A 16 4.47 -1.28 -0.92
C ILE A 16 4.90 -1.24 -2.38
N GLU A 17 4.92 -2.40 -3.01
CA GLU A 17 5.39 -2.57 -4.37
C GLU A 17 4.32 -3.22 -5.25
N SER A 18 4.56 -3.17 -6.56
CA SER A 18 3.71 -3.85 -7.53
C SER A 18 4.50 -4.35 -8.73
N SER A 19 3.98 -5.36 -9.41
CA SER A 19 4.44 -5.83 -10.71
C SER A 19 3.24 -6.23 -11.56
N ASP A 20 3.44 -6.50 -12.85
CA ASP A 20 2.47 -7.32 -13.57
C ASP A 20 2.44 -8.75 -13.02
N LEU A 21 1.49 -9.57 -13.48
CA LEU A 21 1.33 -10.95 -13.00
C LEU A 21 2.48 -11.88 -13.40
N SER A 22 3.35 -11.45 -14.32
CA SER A 22 4.56 -12.19 -14.72
C SER A 22 5.80 -11.74 -13.95
N GLY A 23 5.65 -10.80 -13.00
CA GLY A 23 6.75 -10.25 -12.21
C GLY A 23 7.51 -9.11 -12.89
N ASN A 24 7.14 -8.69 -14.11
CA ASN A 24 7.80 -7.59 -14.81
C ASN A 24 7.21 -6.24 -14.40
N GLN A 25 7.84 -5.16 -14.89
CA GLN A 25 7.40 -3.79 -14.65
C GLN A 25 7.23 -3.50 -13.15
N ARG A 26 8.21 -3.92 -12.33
CA ARG A 26 8.18 -3.70 -10.88
C ARG A 26 8.21 -2.21 -10.60
N MET A 27 7.32 -1.76 -9.71
CA MET A 27 7.20 -0.37 -9.29
C MET A 27 7.09 -0.32 -7.76
N GLN A 28 7.78 0.64 -7.17
CA GLN A 28 7.61 1.00 -5.78
C GLN A 28 6.47 2.01 -5.68
N VAL A 29 5.35 1.60 -5.08
CA VAL A 29 4.15 2.44 -4.94
C VAL A 29 4.29 3.35 -3.72
N ILE A 30 4.79 2.82 -2.60
CA ILE A 30 5.07 3.61 -1.38
C ILE A 30 6.47 3.27 -0.87
N SER A 31 7.27 4.29 -0.58
CA SER A 31 8.67 4.18 -0.12
C SER A 31 8.94 4.66 1.29
N ASN A 32 7.98 5.35 1.91
CA ASN A 32 8.24 6.15 3.11
C ASN A 32 7.10 6.03 4.11
N HIS A 33 7.43 6.27 5.38
CA HIS A 33 6.47 6.28 6.49
C HIS A 33 5.56 5.03 6.51
N LEU A 34 6.11 3.87 6.17
CA LEU A 34 5.57 2.54 6.44
C LEU A 34 6.38 1.99 7.61
N TYR A 35 5.72 1.55 8.66
CA TYR A 35 6.37 1.09 9.88
C TYR A 35 6.18 -0.41 10.04
N GLU A 36 4.93 -0.83 10.27
CA GLU A 36 4.52 -2.23 10.40
C GLU A 36 3.16 -2.44 9.68
N PRO A 37 3.12 -2.28 8.34
CA PRO A 37 1.94 -2.58 7.54
C PRO A 37 1.67 -4.09 7.55
N TYR A 38 0.47 -4.52 7.97
CA TYR A 38 0.13 -5.94 8.08
C TYR A 38 -0.82 -6.44 6.99
N THR A 39 -1.56 -5.53 6.35
CA THR A 39 -2.52 -5.88 5.31
C THR A 39 -2.66 -4.76 4.28
N LEU A 40 -3.04 -5.14 3.06
CA LEU A 40 -3.39 -4.22 2.00
C LEU A 40 -4.58 -4.76 1.19
N THR A 41 -5.34 -3.86 0.60
CA THR A 41 -6.36 -4.16 -0.41
C THR A 41 -6.34 -3.11 -1.51
N GLN A 42 -7.04 -3.35 -2.63
CA GLN A 42 -7.23 -2.37 -3.68
C GLN A 42 -8.71 -2.14 -3.99
N TYR A 43 -9.04 -0.91 -4.36
CA TYR A 43 -10.34 -0.57 -4.92
C TYR A 43 -10.22 0.64 -5.85
N ALA A 44 -10.85 0.56 -7.03
CA ALA A 44 -10.74 1.57 -8.08
C ALA A 44 -9.27 1.94 -8.35
N ASP A 45 -8.91 3.22 -8.24
CA ASP A 45 -7.58 3.75 -8.57
C ASP A 45 -6.59 3.70 -7.39
N TYR A 46 -6.96 3.05 -6.29
CA TYR A 46 -6.21 3.16 -5.04
C TYR A 46 -5.83 1.83 -4.42
N ILE A 47 -4.67 1.83 -3.76
CA ILE A 47 -4.32 0.86 -2.73
C ILE A 47 -4.66 1.43 -1.36
N TYR A 48 -5.05 0.55 -0.45
CA TYR A 48 -5.34 0.83 0.95
C TYR A 48 -4.50 -0.10 1.80
N TRP A 49 -3.90 0.39 2.87
CA TRP A 49 -3.16 -0.44 3.82
C TRP A 49 -3.47 -0.04 5.24
N ALA A 50 -3.31 -0.99 6.16
CA ALA A 50 -3.38 -0.74 7.58
C ALA A 50 -2.02 -1.04 8.22
N ASP A 51 -1.57 -0.12 9.07
CA ASP A 51 -0.28 -0.15 9.74
C ASP A 51 -0.47 -0.18 11.26
N TRP A 52 0.11 -1.19 11.92
CA TRP A 52 -0.06 -1.42 13.36
C TRP A 52 0.56 -0.32 14.19
N THR A 53 1.81 0.05 13.90
CA THR A 53 2.56 1.05 14.66
C THR A 53 1.85 2.40 14.68
N THR A 54 1.33 2.84 13.52
CA THR A 54 0.65 4.13 13.40
C THR A 54 -0.83 4.04 13.79
N SER A 55 -1.41 2.84 13.79
CA SER A 55 -2.86 2.62 13.94
C SER A 55 -3.67 3.45 12.93
N LYS A 56 -3.18 3.52 11.69
CA LYS A 56 -3.81 4.25 10.57
C LYS A 56 -4.18 3.34 9.41
N ILE A 57 -5.34 3.60 8.82
CA ILE A 57 -5.67 3.12 7.48
C ILE A 57 -5.38 4.27 6.54
N GLU A 58 -4.52 4.03 5.58
CA GLU A 58 -4.12 5.01 4.58
C GLU A 58 -4.41 4.50 3.17
N ARG A 59 -4.46 5.43 2.24
CA ARG A 59 -4.72 5.16 0.83
C ARG A 59 -3.80 6.00 -0.05
N ALA A 60 -3.36 5.45 -1.18
CA ALA A 60 -2.66 6.19 -2.21
C ALA A 60 -2.99 5.65 -3.61
N SER A 61 -2.70 6.44 -4.64
CA SER A 61 -2.84 6.03 -6.05
C SER A 61 -2.05 4.73 -6.30
N LYS A 62 -2.71 3.72 -6.86
CA LYS A 62 -2.10 2.41 -7.13
C LYS A 62 -1.10 2.41 -8.28
N ILE A 63 -0.98 3.54 -8.99
CA ILE A 63 -0.11 3.68 -10.17
C ILE A 63 1.21 4.34 -9.78
N ASN A 64 1.17 5.36 -8.93
CA ASN A 64 2.33 6.21 -8.65
C ASN A 64 2.52 6.58 -7.18
N GLY A 65 1.63 6.15 -6.28
CA GLY A 65 1.73 6.46 -4.85
C GLY A 65 1.27 7.85 -4.45
N ASP A 66 0.80 8.67 -5.41
CA ASP A 66 0.35 10.03 -5.15
C ASP A 66 -0.96 10.06 -4.37
N ASN A 67 -1.32 11.25 -3.88
CA ASN A 67 -2.56 11.51 -3.13
C ASN A 67 -2.70 10.61 -1.90
N ARG A 68 -1.58 10.36 -1.20
CA ARG A 68 -1.56 9.66 0.08
C ARG A 68 -2.48 10.38 1.07
N THR A 69 -3.50 9.67 1.55
CA THR A 69 -4.56 10.21 2.41
C THR A 69 -4.78 9.25 3.56
N VAL A 70 -4.89 9.79 4.77
CA VAL A 70 -5.33 9.02 5.95
C VAL A 70 -6.84 8.87 5.89
N ILE A 71 -7.32 7.63 5.85
CA ILE A 71 -8.76 7.28 5.80
C ILE A 71 -9.32 7.11 7.21
N GLN A 72 -8.53 6.53 8.12
CA GLN A 72 -8.90 6.34 9.52
C GLN A 72 -7.67 6.47 10.41
N GLU A 73 -7.83 7.08 11.58
CA GLU A 73 -6.82 7.11 12.63
C GLU A 73 -7.29 6.40 13.90
N LYS A 74 -6.33 5.94 14.70
CA LYS A 74 -6.54 5.39 16.04
C LYS A 74 -7.56 4.25 16.05
N PHE A 75 -7.56 3.39 15.03
CA PHE A 75 -8.34 2.16 15.09
C PHE A 75 -7.77 1.33 16.25
N ARG A 76 -8.58 1.10 17.28
CA ARG A 76 -8.17 0.28 18.42
C ARG A 76 -8.25 -1.17 18.02
N THR A 77 -7.15 -1.89 18.12
CA THR A 77 -7.19 -3.32 18.39
C THR A 77 -7.56 -3.46 19.87
N MET A 78 -8.66 -4.17 20.17
CA MET A 78 -9.10 -4.45 21.53
C MET A 78 -8.07 -5.24 22.31
#